data_AF-A0A7W0EQ35-F1
#
_entry.id   AF-A0A7W0EQ35-F1
#
_cell.length_a   1.000
_cell.length_b   1.000
_cell.length_c   1.000
_cell.angle_alpha   90.00
_cell.angle_beta   90.00
_cell.angle_gamma   90.00
#
_symmetry.space_group_name_H-M   'P 1'
#
loop_
_entity.id
_entity.type
_entity.pdbx_description
1 polymer ?
#
loop_
_entity_poly.entity_id
_entity_poly.type
_entity_poly.pdbx_seq_one_letter_code
_entity_poly.pdbx_strand_id
1 'polypeptide(L)'
;MTLHHAKSIRKKLRELAGLAHERELSSALETLDSHFAQWRWQEIDCFELNDRIHSFHQKTSRELWETYSSMEDDFLVCRAVKLGFLSKEDVPEKVAETILLDSPVLEQGTHGALEQ
;
A
#
# COMPACT_ATOMS: atom_id res chain seq x y z
N MET A 1 9.16 9.54 -15.91
CA MET A 1 9.75 8.83 -17.06
C MET A 1 8.81 7.68 -17.33
N THR A 2 7.99 7.72 -18.39
CA THR A 2 6.96 6.70 -18.64
C THR A 2 7.61 5.48 -19.26
N LEU A 3 7.60 4.33 -18.58
CA LEU A 3 8.18 3.10 -19.11
C LEU A 3 7.19 2.42 -20.06
N HIS A 4 7.63 2.23 -21.31
CA HIS A 4 6.82 1.56 -22.32
C HIS A 4 6.95 0.03 -22.19
N HIS A 5 6.01 -0.59 -21.48
CA HIS A 5 6.01 -2.04 -21.27
C HIS A 5 5.17 -2.81 -22.28
N ALA A 6 5.46 -4.11 -22.46
CA ALA A 6 4.60 -5.02 -23.22
C ALA A 6 3.18 -5.10 -22.62
N LYS A 7 2.17 -5.39 -23.46
CA LYS A 7 0.75 -5.41 -23.04
C LYS A 7 0.48 -6.35 -21.84
N SER A 8 1.13 -7.51 -21.82
CA SER A 8 1.04 -8.47 -20.71
C SER A 8 1.60 -7.92 -19.40
N ILE A 9 2.74 -7.22 -19.46
CA ILE A 9 3.35 -6.59 -18.29
C ILE A 9 2.47 -5.46 -17.75
N ARG A 10 1.95 -4.58 -18.63
CA ARG A 10 1.01 -3.52 -18.21
C ARG A 10 -0.24 -4.08 -17.52
N LYS A 11 -0.77 -5.19 -18.03
CA LYS A 11 -1.91 -5.88 -17.38
C LYS A 11 -1.52 -6.34 -15.97
N LYS A 12 -0.35 -6.94 -15.81
CA LYS A 12 0.11 -7.45 -14.52
C LYS A 12 0.43 -6.33 -13.53
N LEU A 13 1.01 -5.22 -13.99
CA LEU A 13 1.24 -4.04 -13.16
C LEU A 13 -0.06 -3.47 -12.62
N ARG A 14 -1.11 -3.36 -13.45
CA ARG A 14 -2.45 -2.94 -12.99
C ARG A 14 -3.04 -3.87 -11.94
N GLU A 15 -2.91 -5.18 -12.13
CA GLU A 15 -3.38 -6.17 -11.14
C GLU A 15 -2.64 -6.00 -9.81
N LEU A 16 -1.33 -5.78 -9.85
CA LEU A 16 -0.51 -5.57 -8.67
C LEU A 16 -0.79 -4.22 -7.99
N ALA A 17 -1.01 -3.15 -8.75
CA ALA A 17 -1.40 -1.85 -8.22
C ALA A 17 -2.78 -1.93 -7.53
N GLY A 18 -3.73 -2.68 -8.10
CA GLY A 18 -5.01 -2.96 -7.46
C GLY A 18 -4.86 -3.73 -6.14
N LEU A 19 -4.04 -4.78 -6.12
CA LEU A 19 -3.75 -5.54 -4.90
C LEU A 19 -3.07 -4.68 -3.82
N ALA A 20 -2.13 -3.83 -4.22
CA ALA A 20 -1.48 -2.89 -3.33
C ALA A 20 -2.47 -1.90 -2.72
N HIS A 21 -3.37 -1.33 -3.54
CA HIS A 21 -4.41 -0.42 -3.08
C HIS A 21 -5.30 -1.08 -2.03
N GLU A 22 -5.74 -2.32 -2.28
CA GLU A 22 -6.55 -3.09 -1.35
C GLU A 22 -5.83 -3.29 -0.01
N ARG A 23 -4.58 -3.75 -0.02
CA ARG A 23 -3.81 -4.03 1.21
C ARG A 23 -3.50 -2.77 2.01
N GLU A 24 -3.14 -1.69 1.32
CA GLU A 24 -2.86 -0.41 1.97
C GLU A 24 -4.13 0.20 2.60
N LEU A 25 -5.27 0.12 1.90
CA LEU A 25 -6.55 0.54 2.45
C LEU A 25 -6.96 -0.35 3.64
N SER A 26 -6.78 -1.66 3.56
CA SER A 26 -7.06 -2.57 4.68
C SER A 26 -6.23 -2.21 5.92
N SER A 27 -4.93 -1.95 5.76
CA SER A 27 -4.08 -1.52 6.90
C SER A 27 -4.53 -0.19 7.51
N ALA A 28 -4.95 0.77 6.68
CA ALA A 28 -5.51 2.02 7.17
C ALA A 28 -6.84 1.81 7.92
N LEU A 29 -7.68 0.88 7.45
CA LEU A 29 -8.93 0.49 8.10
C LEU A 29 -8.70 -0.26 9.42
N GLU A 30 -7.67 -1.09 9.53
CA GLU A 30 -7.27 -1.74 10.79
C GLU A 30 -6.88 -0.69 11.84
N THR A 31 -6.20 0.38 11.43
CA THR A 31 -5.91 1.51 12.32
C THR A 31 -7.20 2.18 12.79
N LEU A 32 -8.16 2.41 11.89
CA LEU A 32 -9.46 2.96 12.25
C LEU A 32 -10.23 2.03 13.21
N ASP A 33 -10.23 0.72 12.98
CA ASP A 33 -10.86 -0.26 13.88
C ASP A 33 -10.24 -0.24 15.28
N SER A 34 -8.92 -0.04 15.39
CA SER A 34 -8.27 0.13 16.70
C SER A 34 -8.87 1.29 17.50
N HIS A 35 -9.28 2.38 16.84
CA HIS A 35 -9.94 3.50 17.50
C HIS A 35 -11.35 3.15 17.96
N PHE A 36 -12.09 2.37 17.17
CA PHE A 36 -13.37 1.81 17.63
C PHE A 36 -13.18 0.90 18.84
N ALA A 37 -12.10 0.12 18.90
CA ALA A 37 -11.77 -0.67 20.08
C ALA A 37 -11.54 0.24 21.29
N GLN A 38 -10.65 1.23 21.19
CA GLN A 38 -10.36 2.19 22.28
C GLN A 38 -11.63 2.84 22.84
N TRP A 39 -12.56 3.23 21.98
CA TRP A 39 -13.85 3.77 22.41
C TRP A 39 -14.71 2.75 23.19
N ARG A 40 -14.78 1.49 22.74
CA ARG A 40 -15.47 0.42 23.47
C ARG A 40 -14.88 0.17 24.86
N TRP A 41 -13.58 0.38 25.02
CA TRP A 41 -12.86 0.26 26.30
C TRP A 41 -12.85 1.56 27.12
N GLN A 42 -13.58 2.60 26.68
CA GLN A 42 -13.66 3.93 27.33
C GLN A 42 -12.31 4.65 27.45
N GLU A 43 -11.34 4.32 26.59
CA GLU A 43 -10.05 4.99 26.52
C GLU A 43 -10.13 6.33 25.79
N ILE A 44 -11.12 6.45 24.89
CA ILE A 44 -11.47 7.69 24.18
C ILE A 44 -12.99 7.88 24.22
N ASP A 45 -13.43 9.12 24.15
CA ASP A 45 -14.87 9.43 24.09
C ASP A 45 -15.43 9.36 22.65
N CYS A 46 -16.74 9.60 22.52
CA CYS A 46 -17.42 9.55 21.23
C CYS A 46 -17.05 10.72 20.30
N PHE A 47 -16.67 11.87 20.84
CA PHE A 47 -16.24 13.02 20.05
C PHE A 47 -14.86 12.76 19.45
N GLU A 48 -13.94 12.21 20.24
CA GLU A 48 -12.61 11.79 19.79
C GLU A 48 -12.69 10.72 18.70
N LEU A 49 -13.54 9.70 18.86
CA LEU A 49 -13.76 8.70 17.82
C LEU A 49 -14.32 9.33 16.53
N ASN A 50 -15.32 10.22 16.66
CA ASN A 50 -15.90 10.92 15.51
C ASN A 50 -14.85 11.75 14.75
N ASP A 51 -13.96 12.44 15.45
CA ASP A 51 -12.87 13.22 14.83
C ASP A 51 -11.87 12.32 14.12
N ARG A 52 -11.56 11.15 14.67
CA ARG A 52 -10.67 10.16 14.02
C ARG A 52 -11.30 9.57 12.75
N ILE A 53 -12.60 9.25 12.76
CA ILE A 53 -13.34 8.83 11.56
C ILE A 53 -13.32 9.95 10.51
N HIS A 54 -13.55 11.20 10.91
CA HIS A 54 -13.53 12.33 10.01
C HIS A 54 -12.13 12.53 9.39
N SER A 55 -11.07 12.43 10.20
CA SER A 55 -9.69 12.51 9.73
C SER A 55 -9.33 11.38 8.76
N PHE A 56 -9.74 10.15 9.04
CA PHE A 56 -9.56 9.01 8.13
C PHE A 56 -10.19 9.29 6.76
N HIS A 57 -11.45 9.75 6.74
CA HIS A 57 -12.16 10.03 5.50
C HIS A 57 -11.53 11.20 4.72
N GLN A 58 -11.24 12.32 5.39
CA GLN A 58 -10.75 13.53 4.72
C GLN A 58 -9.29 13.45 4.27
N LYS A 59 -8.46 12.69 4.99
CA LYS A 59 -7.02 12.62 4.73
C LYS A 59 -6.65 11.24 4.21
N THR A 60 -6.62 10.22 5.05
CA THR A 60 -6.06 8.90 4.72
C THR A 60 -6.73 8.25 3.52
N SER A 61 -8.06 8.09 3.55
CA SER A 61 -8.80 7.49 2.43
C SER A 61 -8.70 8.32 1.15
N ARG A 62 -8.65 9.65 1.29
CA ARG A 62 -8.53 10.58 0.17
C ARG A 62 -7.16 10.50 -0.48
N GLU A 63 -6.09 10.53 0.31
CA GLU A 63 -4.70 10.43 -0.14
C GLU A 63 -4.44 9.10 -0.85
N LEU A 64 -4.99 7.99 -0.33
CA LEU A 64 -4.92 6.70 -1.01
C LEU A 64 -5.64 6.74 -2.35
N TRP A 65 -6.88 7.25 -2.38
CA TRP A 65 -7.62 7.37 -3.63
C TRP A 65 -6.89 8.26 -4.65
N GLU A 66 -6.37 9.42 -4.23
CA GLU A 66 -5.62 10.33 -5.10
C GLU A 66 -4.34 9.66 -5.63
N THR A 67 -3.61 8.94 -4.77
CA THR A 67 -2.40 8.19 -5.15
C THR A 67 -2.70 7.16 -6.23
N TYR A 68 -3.67 6.27 -6.00
CA TYR A 68 -3.96 5.15 -6.91
C TYR A 68 -4.79 5.55 -8.14
N SER A 69 -5.36 6.76 -8.18
CA SER A 69 -6.07 7.27 -9.36
C SER A 69 -5.20 8.15 -10.27
N SER A 70 -4.10 8.71 -9.75
CA SER A 70 -3.28 9.68 -10.48
C SER A 70 -1.90 9.18 -10.90
N MET A 71 -1.39 8.14 -10.26
CA MET A 71 -0.04 7.62 -10.53
C MET A 71 -0.06 6.41 -11.48
N GLU A 72 1.05 6.21 -12.16
CA GLU A 72 1.23 5.09 -13.09
C GLU A 72 1.39 3.75 -12.33
N ASP A 73 0.90 2.66 -12.95
CA ASP A 73 0.89 1.32 -12.36
C ASP A 73 2.30 0.85 -11.96
N ASP A 74 3.35 1.20 -12.72
CA ASP A 74 4.75 0.84 -12.43
C ASP A 74 5.28 1.51 -11.15
N PHE A 75 5.01 2.80 -10.99
CA PHE A 75 5.35 3.57 -9.79
C PHE A 75 4.62 3.03 -8.56
N LEU A 76 3.33 2.76 -8.70
CA LEU A 76 2.49 2.24 -7.60
C LEU A 76 3.02 0.89 -7.09
N VAL A 77 3.40 -0.02 -7.99
CA VAL A 77 3.99 -1.31 -7.60
C VAL A 77 5.33 -1.13 -6.89
N CYS A 78 6.22 -0.28 -7.41
CA CYS A 78 7.50 0.02 -6.75
C CYS A 78 7.31 0.62 -5.35
N ARG A 79 6.37 1.57 -5.20
CA ARG A 79 6.01 2.17 -3.91
C ARG A 79 5.48 1.11 -2.95
N ALA A 80 4.57 0.26 -3.40
CA ALA A 80 3.96 -0.78 -2.58
C ALA A 80 4.97 -1.82 -2.08
N VAL A 81 5.93 -2.22 -2.92
CA VAL A 81 7.05 -3.09 -2.51
C VAL A 81 7.90 -2.40 -1.45
N LYS A 82 8.26 -1.13 -1.65
CA LYS A 82 9.06 -0.36 -0.70
C LYS A 82 8.36 -0.17 0.66
N LEU A 83 7.03 -0.04 0.65
CA LEU A 83 6.20 0.09 1.85
C LEU A 83 5.83 -1.25 2.48
N GLY A 84 6.18 -2.38 1.85
CA GLY A 84 5.88 -3.73 2.35
C GLY A 84 4.45 -4.21 2.08
N PHE A 85 3.66 -3.50 1.26
CA PHE A 85 2.31 -3.95 0.86
C PHE A 85 2.35 -5.01 -0.24
N LEU A 86 3.46 -5.13 -0.98
CA LEU A 86 3.72 -6.24 -1.89
C LEU A 86 5.06 -6.89 -1.54
N SER A 87 5.10 -8.22 -1.58
CA SER A 87 6.30 -9.01 -1.36
C SER A 87 6.92 -9.48 -2.69
N LYS A 88 8.08 -10.16 -2.61
CA LYS A 88 8.74 -10.75 -3.77
C LYS A 88 7.90 -11.88 -4.39
N GLU A 89 7.07 -12.54 -3.60
CA GLU A 89 6.17 -13.61 -4.05
C GLU A 89 4.97 -13.07 -4.83
N ASP A 90 4.51 -11.85 -4.51
CA ASP A 90 3.44 -11.19 -5.25
C ASP A 90 3.88 -10.75 -6.65
N VAL A 91 5.13 -10.30 -6.78
CA VAL A 91 5.68 -9.68 -7.99
C VAL A 91 6.49 -10.70 -8.80
N PRO A 92 6.00 -11.17 -9.96
CA PRO A 92 6.74 -12.12 -10.78
C PRO A 92 8.09 -11.54 -11.22
N GLU A 93 9.15 -12.35 -11.24
CA GLU A 93 10.52 -11.95 -11.58
C GLU A 93 10.59 -11.13 -12.88
N LYS A 94 9.90 -11.57 -13.94
CA LYS A 94 9.83 -10.85 -15.21
C LYS A 94 9.25 -9.43 -15.10
N VAL A 95 8.29 -9.22 -14.19
CA VAL A 95 7.73 -7.89 -13.91
C VAL A 95 8.73 -7.09 -13.08
N ALA A 96 9.34 -7.72 -12.08
CA ALA A 96 10.37 -7.15 -11.22
C ALA A 96 11.53 -6.60 -12.06
N GLU A 97 12.15 -7.42 -12.92
CA GLU A 97 13.22 -7.01 -13.85
C GLU A 97 12.85 -5.77 -14.67
N THR A 98 11.59 -5.71 -15.11
CA THR A 98 11.07 -4.64 -15.96
C THR A 98 10.89 -3.31 -15.22
N ILE A 99 10.62 -3.34 -13.91
CA ILE A 99 10.49 -2.14 -13.06
C ILE A 99 11.77 -1.83 -12.25
N LEU A 100 12.70 -2.78 -12.16
CA LEU A 100 13.94 -2.70 -11.38
C LEU A 100 15.20 -2.39 -12.18
N LEU A 101 15.11 -2.32 -13.51
CA LEU A 101 16.22 -1.89 -14.36
C LEU A 101 16.74 -0.47 -14.02
N ASP A 102 16.09 0.27 -13.12
CA ASP A 102 16.56 1.56 -12.56
C ASP A 102 16.39 1.71 -11.02
N SER A 103 16.21 0.64 -10.22
CA SER A 103 16.05 0.80 -8.75
C SER A 103 16.73 -0.32 -7.93
N PRO A 104 17.71 -0.01 -7.05
CA PRO A 104 18.55 -0.99 -6.34
C PRO A 104 17.86 -1.70 -5.15
N VAL A 105 16.53 -1.84 -5.15
CA VAL A 105 15.75 -2.11 -3.91
C VAL A 105 15.39 -3.59 -3.69
N LEU A 106 15.76 -4.53 -4.58
CA LEU A 106 15.39 -5.95 -4.39
C LEU A 106 16.48 -6.89 -3.85
N GLU A 107 17.64 -6.41 -3.39
CA GLU A 107 18.64 -7.32 -2.80
C GLU A 107 18.40 -7.74 -1.34
N GLN A 108 17.37 -7.26 -0.65
CA GLN A 108 17.04 -7.78 0.70
C GLN A 108 15.54 -8.14 0.73
N GLY A 109 15.11 -9.40 0.72
CA GLY A 109 15.68 -10.54 1.43
C GLY A 109 15.19 -10.49 2.86
N THR A 110 13.89 -10.68 3.05
CA THR A 110 13.21 -10.80 4.34
C THR A 110 13.85 -11.92 5.17
N HIS A 111 14.73 -11.54 6.09
CA HIS A 111 15.02 -12.34 7.28
C HIS A 111 15.28 -11.42 8.46
N GLY A 112 14.30 -11.36 9.36
CA GLY A 112 14.37 -10.53 10.56
C GLY A 112 13.01 -10.42 11.25
N ALA A 113 12.38 -11.56 11.51
CA ALA A 113 11.43 -11.64 12.61
C ALA A 113 12.22 -11.64 13.93
N LEU A 114 11.62 -11.01 14.94
CA LEU A 114 11.85 -11.15 16.39
C LEU A 114 12.87 -10.22 17.09
N GLU A 115 12.34 -9.63 18.17
CA GLU A 115 12.96 -9.04 19.36
C GLU A 115 13.68 -7.69 19.23
N GLN A 116 13.10 -6.62 19.80
CA GLN A 116 13.36 -6.17 21.18
C GLN A 116 12.12 -5.51 21.79
#